data_AF-A0A7V6HER6-F1
#
_entry.id   AF-A0A7V6HER6-F1
#
_cell.length_a   1.000
_cell.length_b   1.000
_cell.length_c   1.000
_cell.angle_alpha   90.00
_cell.angle_beta   90.00
_cell.angle_gamma   90.00
#
_symmetry.space_group_name_H-M   'P 1'
#
loop_
_entity.id
_entity.type
_entity.pdbx_description
1 polymer ?
#
loop_
_entity_poly.entity_id
_entity_poly.type
_entity_poly.pdbx_seq_one_letter_code
_entity_poly.pdbx_strand_id
1 'polypeptide(L)'
;MTNILQKEKRNVTWQKLNAVNPGLKEIGRLATRTSDQVKSSKWSVGCETMDRDYADWDSFKALIPMLGVKHARFFSGWAKTEQEKGKYDFTWLDPQIRECAAMSVKPWVCISYGNPVWGSDFRLGMRLKPVTDNPDAFDAWIRYTKALVERYKDVVDEWEIWNEPFGQAREYAELFYHTAKAIREIQPAAKCFCTAISWNARDPMKSDYAMVLEKLKKENALDLGSYFLYHPYSPVPEASYGHLAEPLRKFVKGYSANFDIMQGEVGCPSQLEFGHAMNGIEWTEYSQAKWNLRRAIGDSARSIPSSVFTMIDLKYTFMLQSFGLVRSNLLKEFVYRRPSWYAMSNIYSLFDDETLPQKNLVLKNFAIQKRADPRDQKPHDLACTLFTRHGKTLRFYWFCEARPSDRLDFDQIDLMIPERLDQPVWVDMITGRVFAIPETQIDRQEESLVLKNIPMWDSPVLITTRTTVMLKDEER
;
A
#
# COMPACT_ATOMS: atom_id res chain seq x y z
N MET A 1 14.01 20.91 -0.51
CA MET A 1 14.21 19.50 -0.08
C MET A 1 15.32 19.33 0.96
N THR A 2 16.39 20.14 0.97
CA THR A 2 17.54 20.01 1.88
C THR A 2 17.22 20.12 3.38
N ASN A 3 16.20 20.91 3.76
CA ASN A 3 15.92 21.20 5.18
C ASN A 3 15.34 20.01 5.97
N ILE A 4 14.44 19.20 5.40
CA ILE A 4 13.80 18.09 6.14
C ILE A 4 14.80 16.96 6.45
N LEU A 5 15.67 16.62 5.50
CA LEU A 5 16.68 15.57 5.68
C LEU A 5 17.80 16.01 6.63
N GLN A 6 18.09 17.31 6.73
CA GLN A 6 19.01 17.86 7.73
C GLN A 6 18.50 17.70 9.16
N LYS A 7 17.17 17.62 9.36
CA LYS A 7 16.54 17.41 10.67
C LYS A 7 16.42 15.94 11.05
N GLU A 8 16.63 15.02 10.11
CA GLU A 8 16.50 13.58 10.31
C GLU A 8 17.42 13.10 11.44
N LYS A 9 16.81 12.40 12.40
CA LYS A 9 17.52 11.79 13.52
C LYS A 9 17.99 10.39 13.16
N ARG A 10 18.95 9.89 13.95
CA ARG A 10 19.49 8.54 13.80
C ARG A 10 18.41 7.48 14.07
N ASN A 11 18.23 6.54 13.13
CA ASN A 11 17.45 5.32 13.33
C ASN A 11 18.39 4.11 13.56
N VAL A 12 18.30 3.49 14.74
CA VAL A 12 19.14 2.34 15.13
C VAL A 12 18.75 1.05 14.39
N THR A 13 17.46 0.82 14.15
CA THR A 13 16.95 -0.31 13.35
C THR A 13 17.52 -0.27 11.94
N TRP A 14 17.49 0.90 11.31
CA TRP A 14 18.03 1.10 9.97
C TRP A 14 19.54 0.81 9.92
N GLN A 15 20.30 1.26 10.92
CA GLN A 15 21.72 0.94 11.01
C GLN A 15 21.99 -0.55 11.16
N LYS A 16 21.21 -1.24 12.01
CA LYS A 16 21.32 -2.69 12.18
C LYS A 16 21.02 -3.45 10.90
N LEU A 17 19.95 -3.08 10.18
CA LEU A 17 19.63 -3.66 8.87
C LEU A 17 20.76 -3.46 7.86
N ASN A 18 21.37 -2.27 7.82
CA ASN A 18 22.51 -2.01 6.95
C ASN A 18 23.80 -2.73 7.36
N ALA A 19 23.91 -3.17 8.60
CA ALA A 19 25.04 -3.96 9.10
C ALA A 19 24.85 -5.48 8.90
N VAL A 20 23.66 -5.94 8.51
CA VAL A 20 23.39 -7.36 8.24
C VAL A 20 24.32 -7.85 7.14
N ASN A 21 25.00 -8.98 7.37
CA ASN A 21 25.91 -9.57 6.40
C ASN A 21 25.33 -10.90 5.91
N PRO A 22 24.88 -10.99 4.65
CA PRO A 22 24.35 -12.23 4.08
C PRO A 22 25.45 -13.25 3.71
N GLY A 23 26.74 -12.95 3.98
CA GLY A 23 27.87 -13.81 3.61
C GLY A 23 28.27 -13.68 2.14
N LEU A 24 27.74 -12.66 1.44
CA LEU A 24 28.01 -12.37 0.04
C LEU A 24 28.75 -11.02 -0.08
N LYS A 25 29.47 -10.82 -1.20
CA LYS A 25 30.20 -9.58 -1.47
C LYS A 25 29.23 -8.51 -1.97
N GLU A 26 29.08 -7.41 -1.23
CA GLU A 26 28.32 -6.23 -1.70
C GLU A 26 29.01 -5.61 -2.92
N ILE A 27 28.22 -5.27 -3.93
CA ILE A 27 28.68 -4.66 -5.18
C ILE A 27 27.96 -3.34 -5.50
N GLY A 28 27.12 -2.84 -4.58
CA GLY A 28 26.46 -1.54 -4.66
C GLY A 28 25.04 -1.56 -4.11
N ARG A 29 24.25 -0.56 -4.48
CA ARG A 29 22.85 -0.40 -4.06
C ARG A 29 21.94 -0.05 -5.22
N LEU A 30 20.68 -0.49 -5.17
CA LEU A 30 19.66 -0.14 -6.15
C LEU A 30 19.53 1.38 -6.29
N ALA A 31 19.51 1.85 -7.53
CA ALA A 31 19.09 3.21 -7.85
C ALA A 31 17.60 3.37 -7.53
N THR A 32 17.27 4.48 -6.87
CA THR A 32 15.89 4.87 -6.55
C THR A 32 15.46 6.03 -7.42
N ARG A 33 14.19 6.06 -7.81
CA ARG A 33 13.60 7.11 -8.64
C ARG A 33 12.63 7.96 -7.83
N THR A 34 12.61 9.24 -8.13
CA THR A 34 11.62 10.20 -7.64
C THR A 34 10.33 10.13 -8.47
N SER A 35 9.24 10.68 -7.95
CA SER A 35 7.92 10.58 -8.58
C SER A 35 7.84 11.23 -9.97
N ASP A 36 8.66 12.25 -10.26
CA ASP A 36 8.79 12.85 -11.60
C ASP A 36 9.63 11.98 -12.56
N GLN A 37 10.53 11.16 -12.05
CA GLN A 37 11.29 10.18 -12.82
C GLN A 37 10.50 8.90 -13.12
N VAL A 38 9.44 8.62 -12.36
CA VAL A 38 8.51 7.52 -12.62
C VAL A 38 7.38 8.01 -13.52
N LYS A 39 7.28 7.43 -14.72
CA LYS A 39 6.25 7.79 -15.71
C LYS A 39 4.84 7.52 -15.18
N SER A 40 4.59 6.29 -14.75
CA SER A 40 3.29 5.86 -14.21
C SER A 40 3.47 4.56 -13.40
N SER A 41 2.64 4.37 -12.38
CA SER A 41 2.60 3.16 -11.58
C SER A 41 1.27 3.07 -10.84
N LYS A 42 0.96 1.90 -10.29
CA LYS A 42 -0.28 1.63 -9.53
C LYS A 42 -0.12 1.85 -8.02
N TRP A 43 0.96 2.51 -7.60
CA TRP A 43 1.30 2.68 -6.19
C TRP A 43 0.75 3.96 -5.61
N SER A 44 0.13 3.82 -4.44
CA SER A 44 -0.34 4.90 -3.60
C SER A 44 0.31 4.83 -2.21
N VAL A 45 0.35 5.99 -1.54
CA VAL A 45 0.68 6.11 -0.12
C VAL A 45 -0.43 6.88 0.59
N GLY A 46 -0.75 6.47 1.81
CA GLY A 46 -1.71 7.18 2.65
C GLY A 46 -1.22 8.56 3.07
N CYS A 47 -2.07 9.56 2.94
CA CYS A 47 -1.93 10.92 3.48
C CYS A 47 -3.24 11.33 4.18
N GLU A 48 -3.94 10.36 4.77
CA GLU A 48 -5.26 10.53 5.35
C GLU A 48 -5.21 11.12 6.76
N THR A 49 -6.38 11.37 7.35
CA THR A 49 -6.61 11.77 8.75
C THR A 49 -6.21 13.20 9.14
N MET A 50 -5.72 14.02 8.19
CA MET A 50 -5.49 15.45 8.40
C MET A 50 -6.79 16.26 8.60
N ASP A 51 -7.94 15.71 8.19
CA ASP A 51 -9.27 16.22 8.51
C ASP A 51 -9.59 16.22 10.01
N ARG A 52 -8.80 15.50 10.81
CA ARG A 52 -8.91 15.43 12.28
C ARG A 52 -7.61 15.83 12.98
N ASP A 53 -6.69 16.45 12.26
CA ASP A 53 -5.41 16.98 12.75
C ASP A 53 -4.46 15.94 13.38
N TYR A 54 -4.58 14.66 12.98
CA TYR A 54 -3.70 13.58 13.48
C TYR A 54 -2.30 13.60 12.86
N ALA A 55 -2.12 14.30 11.75
CA ALA A 55 -0.83 14.56 11.11
C ALA A 55 -0.72 16.05 10.73
N ASP A 56 0.49 16.46 10.34
CA ASP A 56 0.76 17.78 9.78
C ASP A 56 1.41 17.59 8.40
N TRP A 57 0.81 18.20 7.37
CA TRP A 57 1.26 18.10 5.99
C TRP A 57 2.71 18.58 5.81
N ASP A 58 3.07 19.70 6.45
CA ASP A 58 4.39 20.31 6.30
C ASP A 58 5.50 19.46 6.94
N SER A 59 5.15 18.60 7.89
CA SER A 59 6.09 17.69 8.54
C SER A 59 6.63 16.62 7.60
N PHE A 60 5.92 16.23 6.53
CA PHE A 60 6.34 15.10 5.69
C PHE A 60 6.21 15.29 4.19
N LYS A 61 5.49 16.30 3.69
CA LYS A 61 5.19 16.46 2.25
C LYS A 61 6.42 16.34 1.34
N ALA A 62 7.55 16.88 1.76
CA ALA A 62 8.80 16.87 0.99
C ALA A 62 9.39 15.47 0.79
N LEU A 63 8.97 14.46 1.57
CA LEU A 63 9.43 13.08 1.47
C LEU A 63 8.57 12.22 0.53
N ILE A 64 7.37 12.69 0.17
CA ILE A 64 6.45 11.97 -0.72
C ILE A 64 7.07 11.75 -2.12
N PRO A 65 7.53 12.80 -2.85
CA PRO A 65 8.08 12.59 -4.19
C PRO A 65 9.37 11.76 -4.18
N MET A 66 10.08 11.72 -3.05
CA MET A 66 11.29 10.90 -2.88
C MET A 66 11.01 9.39 -2.83
N LEU A 67 9.76 8.97 -2.57
CA LEU A 67 9.38 7.57 -2.60
C LEU A 67 9.32 7.00 -4.03
N GLY A 68 9.12 7.83 -5.05
CA GLY A 68 8.80 7.35 -6.41
C GLY A 68 7.35 6.89 -6.58
N VAL A 69 6.48 7.18 -5.61
CA VAL A 69 5.05 6.86 -5.63
C VAL A 69 4.32 7.75 -6.65
N LYS A 70 3.23 7.27 -7.26
CA LYS A 70 2.48 8.05 -8.26
C LYS A 70 1.11 8.52 -7.80
N HIS A 71 0.59 7.97 -6.71
CA HIS A 71 -0.69 8.36 -6.13
C HIS A 71 -0.55 8.62 -4.62
N ALA A 72 -1.45 9.44 -4.08
CA ALA A 72 -1.59 9.61 -2.63
C ALA A 72 -3.06 9.74 -2.24
N ARG A 73 -3.43 9.09 -1.14
CA ARG A 73 -4.82 9.04 -0.66
C ARG A 73 -5.07 10.09 0.42
N PHE A 74 -6.14 10.87 0.30
CA PHE A 74 -6.51 11.96 1.22
C PHE A 74 -7.96 11.83 1.71
N PHE A 75 -8.28 12.41 2.86
CA PHE A 75 -9.66 12.57 3.36
C PHE A 75 -10.15 13.99 3.15
N SER A 76 -11.38 14.14 2.64
CA SER A 76 -11.95 15.46 2.33
C SER A 76 -12.36 16.26 3.57
N GLY A 77 -12.69 15.58 4.67
CA GLY A 77 -13.06 16.20 5.94
C GLY A 77 -14.29 17.11 5.91
N TRP A 78 -15.50 16.60 5.65
CA TRP A 78 -16.73 17.41 5.56
C TRP A 78 -16.93 18.31 6.79
N ALA A 79 -16.82 17.76 8.00
CA ALA A 79 -16.98 18.52 9.24
C ALA A 79 -15.92 19.62 9.45
N LYS A 80 -14.68 19.39 9.01
CA LYS A 80 -13.61 20.39 9.12
C LYS A 80 -13.80 21.52 8.10
N THR A 81 -14.27 21.15 6.92
CA THR A 81 -14.51 22.07 5.80
C THR A 81 -15.79 22.88 5.94
N GLU A 82 -16.86 22.33 6.51
CA GLU A 82 -18.15 23.03 6.69
C GLU A 82 -18.51 23.14 8.18
N GLN A 83 -17.93 24.12 8.86
CA GLN A 83 -18.23 24.42 10.27
C GLN A 83 -19.50 25.28 10.46
N GLU A 84 -19.98 25.89 9.38
CA GLU A 84 -21.25 26.61 9.30
C GLU A 84 -22.00 26.13 8.07
N LYS A 85 -23.31 25.84 8.20
CA LYS A 85 -24.14 25.32 7.10
C LYS A 85 -24.01 26.19 5.84
N GLY A 86 -23.61 25.56 4.73
CA GLY A 86 -23.43 26.17 3.42
C GLY A 86 -22.14 26.95 3.22
N LYS A 87 -21.25 27.03 4.21
CA LYS A 87 -19.98 27.77 4.12
C LYS A 87 -18.80 26.79 4.15
N TYR A 88 -18.08 26.71 3.05
CA TYR A 88 -16.93 25.81 2.89
C TYR A 88 -15.60 26.56 3.04
N ASP A 89 -14.78 26.11 3.99
CA ASP A 89 -13.39 26.52 4.15
C ASP A 89 -12.44 25.39 3.73
N PHE A 90 -11.94 25.50 2.50
CA PHE A 90 -10.98 24.55 1.93
C PHE A 90 -9.51 24.93 2.19
N THR A 91 -9.23 26.02 2.91
CA THR A 91 -7.86 26.55 3.07
C THR A 91 -6.90 25.53 3.67
N TRP A 92 -7.40 24.61 4.50
CA TRP A 92 -6.60 23.53 5.08
C TRP A 92 -6.29 22.38 4.11
N LEU A 93 -7.18 22.11 3.15
CA LEU A 93 -7.09 20.98 2.20
C LEU A 93 -6.40 21.38 0.89
N ASP A 94 -6.57 22.64 0.47
CA ASP A 94 -5.99 23.22 -0.74
C ASP A 94 -4.50 22.92 -0.91
N PRO A 95 -3.62 23.24 0.07
CA PRO A 95 -2.19 22.99 -0.09
C PRO A 95 -1.90 21.50 -0.21
N GLN A 96 -2.62 20.64 0.52
CA GLN A 96 -2.39 19.20 0.52
C GLN A 96 -2.63 18.61 -0.88
N ILE A 97 -3.78 18.92 -1.48
CA ILE A 97 -4.16 18.39 -2.80
C ILE A 97 -3.30 19.00 -3.91
N ARG A 98 -3.14 20.33 -3.92
CA ARG A 98 -2.46 21.02 -5.02
C ARG A 98 -0.95 20.84 -4.99
N GLU A 99 -0.33 20.87 -3.82
CA GLU A 99 1.11 20.60 -3.72
C GLU A 99 1.41 19.13 -4.03
N CYS A 100 0.56 18.18 -3.60
CA CYS A 100 0.72 16.77 -3.98
C CYS A 100 0.75 16.60 -5.50
N ALA A 101 -0.24 17.18 -6.20
CA ALA A 101 -0.30 17.15 -7.67
C ALA A 101 0.94 17.81 -8.30
N ALA A 102 1.37 18.97 -7.77
CA ALA A 102 2.56 19.68 -8.24
C ALA A 102 3.86 18.87 -8.03
N MET A 103 3.89 17.95 -7.06
CA MET A 103 5.01 17.02 -6.82
C MET A 103 4.98 15.78 -7.73
N SER A 104 4.21 15.81 -8.83
CA SER A 104 4.02 14.67 -9.75
C SER A 104 3.44 13.42 -9.08
N VAL A 105 2.64 13.64 -8.03
CA VAL A 105 1.90 12.59 -7.30
C VAL A 105 0.41 12.91 -7.38
N LYS A 106 -0.36 12.03 -8.01
CA LYS A 106 -1.78 12.24 -8.27
C LYS A 106 -2.60 12.07 -6.97
N PRO A 107 -3.34 13.08 -6.53
CA PRO A 107 -4.24 12.94 -5.40
C PRO A 107 -5.46 12.08 -5.76
N TRP A 108 -5.79 11.16 -4.86
CA TRP A 108 -7.06 10.44 -4.81
C TRP A 108 -7.75 10.80 -3.49
N VAL A 109 -9.01 11.24 -3.56
CA VAL A 109 -9.72 11.80 -2.40
C VAL A 109 -10.88 10.89 -1.97
N CYS A 110 -10.83 10.44 -0.71
CA CYS A 110 -11.95 9.85 -0.01
C CYS A 110 -12.85 10.96 0.56
N ILE A 111 -14.09 11.01 0.10
CA ILE A 111 -15.11 11.93 0.59
C ILE A 111 -15.66 11.36 1.89
N SER A 112 -15.31 12.01 3.01
CA SER A 112 -15.56 11.55 4.38
C SER A 112 -15.54 12.71 5.37
N TYR A 113 -16.03 12.59 6.61
CA TYR A 113 -17.11 11.72 7.09
C TYR A 113 -18.41 12.55 7.18
N GLY A 114 -19.28 12.28 8.15
CA GLY A 114 -20.41 13.14 8.47
C GLY A 114 -19.99 14.50 9.05
N ASN A 115 -20.99 15.30 9.40
CA ASN A 115 -20.83 16.67 9.89
C ASN A 115 -21.82 17.00 11.04
N PRO A 116 -21.31 17.42 12.22
CA PRO A 116 -22.13 17.80 13.38
C PRO A 116 -23.14 18.91 13.12
N VAL A 117 -22.87 19.86 12.23
CA VAL A 117 -23.84 20.94 11.94
C VAL A 117 -25.09 20.42 11.23
N TRP A 118 -25.02 19.20 10.68
CA TRP A 118 -26.13 18.47 10.06
C TRP A 118 -26.63 17.29 10.92
N GLY A 119 -26.20 17.20 12.18
CA GLY A 119 -26.67 16.19 13.13
C GLY A 119 -26.03 14.82 13.00
N SER A 120 -24.87 14.72 12.35
CA SER A 120 -24.08 13.48 12.23
C SER A 120 -22.69 13.62 12.87
N ASP A 121 -21.99 12.52 13.11
CA ASP A 121 -20.62 12.50 13.65
C ASP A 121 -19.58 12.46 12.49
N PHE A 122 -18.34 12.85 12.78
CA PHE A 122 -17.20 12.89 11.85
C PHE A 122 -16.09 11.90 12.22
N ARG A 123 -16.27 11.14 13.31
CA ARG A 123 -15.30 10.15 13.79
C ARG A 123 -15.29 8.88 12.93
N LEU A 124 -14.17 8.16 13.01
CA LEU A 124 -14.01 6.85 12.36
C LEU A 124 -15.10 5.89 12.83
N GLY A 125 -15.69 5.13 11.90
CA GLY A 125 -16.71 4.11 12.21
C GLY A 125 -18.10 4.67 12.55
N MET A 126 -18.35 5.96 12.26
CA MET A 126 -19.64 6.56 12.54
C MET A 126 -20.77 5.99 11.67
N ARG A 127 -22.02 6.10 12.15
CA ARG A 127 -23.20 5.58 11.46
C ARG A 127 -23.59 6.44 10.25
N LEU A 128 -23.85 5.84 9.09
CA LEU A 128 -24.34 6.54 7.90
C LEU A 128 -25.77 7.03 8.02
N LYS A 129 -26.59 6.37 8.84
CA LYS A 129 -28.03 6.63 8.94
C LYS A 129 -28.38 8.10 9.25
N PRO A 130 -27.73 8.80 10.21
CA PRO A 130 -27.95 10.23 10.43
C PRO A 130 -27.69 11.14 9.21
N VAL A 131 -26.86 10.72 8.26
CA VAL A 131 -26.66 11.46 7.00
C VAL A 131 -27.74 11.09 5.98
N THR A 132 -27.98 9.78 5.79
CA THR A 132 -28.82 9.25 4.69
C THR A 132 -30.33 9.33 4.94
N ASP A 133 -30.78 9.23 6.19
CA ASP A 133 -32.21 9.32 6.55
C ASP A 133 -32.68 10.75 6.82
N ASN A 134 -31.76 11.72 6.89
CA ASN A 134 -32.09 13.13 7.05
C ASN A 134 -31.99 13.83 5.69
N PRO A 135 -33.12 14.20 5.05
CA PRO A 135 -33.10 14.81 3.72
C PRO A 135 -32.21 16.06 3.64
N ASP A 136 -32.26 16.92 4.65
CA ASP A 136 -31.45 18.14 4.67
C ASP A 136 -29.95 17.84 4.75
N ALA A 137 -29.57 16.83 5.55
CA ALA A 137 -28.18 16.40 5.67
C ALA A 137 -27.69 15.71 4.39
N PHE A 138 -28.53 14.90 3.76
CA PHE A 138 -28.16 14.21 2.53
C PHE A 138 -28.03 15.19 1.36
N ASP A 139 -28.93 16.17 1.25
CA ASP A 139 -28.81 17.24 0.26
C ASP A 139 -27.56 18.10 0.52
N ALA A 140 -27.22 18.35 1.79
CA ALA A 140 -25.99 19.05 2.15
C ALA A 140 -24.74 18.25 1.78
N TRP A 141 -24.75 16.94 2.01
CA TRP A 141 -23.68 16.03 1.58
C TRP A 141 -23.47 16.09 0.07
N ILE A 142 -24.55 16.07 -0.72
CA ILE A 142 -24.47 16.18 -2.19
C ILE A 142 -23.95 17.55 -2.62
N ARG A 143 -24.39 18.65 -1.99
CA ARG A 143 -23.83 19.99 -2.27
C ARG A 143 -22.34 20.08 -1.95
N TYR A 144 -21.93 19.54 -0.80
CA TYR A 144 -20.53 19.48 -0.39
C TYR A 144 -19.68 18.67 -1.39
N THR A 145 -20.17 17.50 -1.79
CA THR A 145 -19.54 16.66 -2.83
C THR A 145 -19.35 17.45 -4.13
N LYS A 146 -20.40 18.13 -4.60
CA LYS A 146 -20.34 18.93 -5.81
C LYS A 146 -19.33 20.07 -5.70
N ALA A 147 -19.30 20.79 -4.58
CA ALA A 147 -18.33 21.85 -4.32
C ALA A 147 -16.88 21.32 -4.29
N LEU A 148 -16.66 20.16 -3.68
CA LEU A 148 -15.36 19.49 -3.62
C LEU A 148 -14.86 19.08 -5.02
N VAL A 149 -15.72 18.43 -5.82
CA VAL A 149 -15.38 18.01 -7.19
C VAL A 149 -15.11 19.22 -8.06
N GLU A 150 -15.98 20.23 -8.04
CA GLU A 150 -15.79 21.44 -8.85
C GLU A 150 -14.46 22.14 -8.54
N ARG A 151 -14.06 22.15 -7.26
CA ARG A 151 -12.83 22.79 -6.80
C ARG A 151 -11.55 22.10 -7.26
N TYR A 152 -11.55 20.77 -7.32
CA TYR A 152 -10.32 19.98 -7.53
C TYR A 152 -10.31 19.14 -8.81
N LYS A 153 -11.34 19.21 -9.67
CA LYS A 153 -11.45 18.43 -10.92
C LYS A 153 -10.30 18.62 -11.91
N ASP A 154 -9.48 19.66 -11.75
CA ASP A 154 -8.28 19.92 -12.53
C ASP A 154 -7.10 19.01 -12.15
N VAL A 155 -7.09 18.47 -10.93
CA VAL A 155 -6.00 17.63 -10.40
C VAL A 155 -6.45 16.32 -9.76
N VAL A 156 -7.74 16.18 -9.42
CA VAL A 156 -8.37 14.96 -8.89
C VAL A 156 -9.44 14.48 -9.87
N ASP A 157 -9.36 13.23 -10.28
CA ASP A 157 -10.39 12.50 -11.02
C ASP A 157 -10.72 11.15 -10.38
N GLU A 158 -10.16 10.87 -9.20
CA GLU A 158 -10.31 9.63 -8.45
C GLU A 158 -10.98 9.99 -7.11
N TRP A 159 -12.19 9.47 -6.90
CA TRP A 159 -13.05 9.80 -5.77
C TRP A 159 -13.52 8.53 -5.06
N GLU A 160 -13.05 8.31 -3.83
CA GLU A 160 -13.60 7.26 -2.97
C GLU A 160 -14.78 7.81 -2.18
N ILE A 161 -15.88 7.06 -2.16
CA ILE A 161 -17.10 7.51 -1.48
C ILE A 161 -17.16 6.84 -0.11
N TRP A 162 -17.03 7.66 0.94
CA TRP A 162 -16.98 7.25 2.34
C TRP A 162 -15.77 6.38 2.70
N ASN A 163 -15.56 6.11 3.99
CA ASN A 163 -14.57 5.15 4.47
C ASN A 163 -15.22 4.15 5.44
N GLU A 164 -15.10 2.86 5.12
CA GLU A 164 -15.40 1.73 6.02
C GLU A 164 -16.75 1.76 6.77
N PRO A 165 -17.90 1.93 6.08
CA PRO A 165 -19.22 1.83 6.70
C PRO A 165 -19.63 0.37 6.91
N PHE A 166 -18.78 -0.43 7.56
CA PHE A 166 -18.99 -1.87 7.74
C PHE A 166 -20.35 -2.16 8.41
N GLY A 167 -21.13 -3.04 7.79
CA GLY A 167 -22.44 -3.46 8.30
C GLY A 167 -23.57 -2.45 8.05
N GLN A 168 -23.36 -1.44 7.20
CA GLN A 168 -24.33 -0.39 6.87
C GLN A 168 -24.67 -0.38 5.37
N ALA A 169 -24.79 -1.58 4.79
CA ALA A 169 -24.89 -1.79 3.33
C ALA A 169 -26.04 -1.01 2.67
N ARG A 170 -27.20 -0.93 3.32
CA ARG A 170 -28.38 -0.27 2.77
C ARG A 170 -28.14 1.23 2.63
N GLU A 171 -27.76 1.88 3.71
CA GLU A 171 -27.44 3.30 3.74
C GLU A 171 -26.28 3.62 2.79
N TYR A 172 -25.26 2.76 2.76
CA TYR A 172 -24.11 2.96 1.88
C TYR A 172 -24.44 2.81 0.40
N ALA A 173 -25.29 1.87 0.00
CA ALA A 173 -25.68 1.71 -1.41
C ALA A 173 -26.40 2.94 -1.97
N GLU A 174 -27.29 3.56 -1.17
CA GLU A 174 -27.95 4.82 -1.54
C GLU A 174 -26.96 5.99 -1.57
N LEU A 175 -26.11 6.12 -0.54
CA LEU A 175 -25.05 7.13 -0.52
C LEU A 175 -24.15 7.03 -1.76
N PHE A 176 -23.66 5.83 -2.07
CA PHE A 176 -22.76 5.57 -3.19
C PHE A 176 -23.41 5.98 -4.52
N TYR A 177 -24.62 5.49 -4.78
CA TYR A 177 -25.34 5.77 -6.03
C TYR A 177 -25.52 7.28 -6.27
N HIS A 178 -26.08 7.99 -5.29
CA HIS A 178 -26.36 9.42 -5.43
C HIS A 178 -25.08 10.28 -5.47
N THR A 179 -24.06 9.91 -4.69
CA THR A 179 -22.77 10.63 -4.68
C THR A 179 -22.03 10.43 -6.00
N ALA A 180 -21.92 9.19 -6.50
CA ALA A 180 -21.25 8.90 -7.76
C ALA A 180 -21.94 9.59 -8.95
N LYS A 181 -23.27 9.63 -8.95
CA LYS A 181 -24.04 10.38 -9.95
C LYS A 181 -23.73 11.88 -9.91
N ALA A 182 -23.74 12.48 -8.71
CA ALA A 182 -23.40 13.90 -8.53
C ALA A 182 -21.96 14.25 -8.97
N ILE A 183 -21.00 13.34 -8.74
CA ILE A 183 -19.62 13.48 -9.22
C ILE A 183 -19.61 13.48 -10.76
N ARG A 184 -20.24 12.50 -11.41
CA ARG A 184 -20.26 12.35 -12.88
C ARG A 184 -21.00 13.48 -13.60
N GLU A 185 -21.96 14.14 -12.94
CA GLU A 185 -22.61 15.35 -13.47
C GLU A 185 -21.61 16.50 -13.69
N ILE A 186 -20.58 16.62 -12.83
CA ILE A 186 -19.57 17.68 -12.89
C ILE A 186 -18.35 17.25 -13.69
N GLN A 187 -17.90 16.01 -13.46
CA GLN A 187 -16.70 15.44 -14.07
C GLN A 187 -17.07 14.10 -14.72
N PRO A 188 -17.56 14.10 -15.98
CA PRO A 188 -18.08 12.90 -16.63
C PRO A 188 -17.08 11.75 -16.75
N ALA A 189 -15.78 12.02 -16.71
CA ALA A 189 -14.72 11.00 -16.77
C ALA A 189 -14.21 10.53 -15.39
N ALA A 190 -14.72 11.08 -14.29
CA ALA A 190 -14.27 10.77 -12.93
C ALA A 190 -14.42 9.29 -12.58
N LYS A 191 -13.43 8.71 -11.90
CA LYS A 191 -13.56 7.36 -11.35
C LYS A 191 -14.15 7.43 -9.94
N CYS A 192 -15.25 6.71 -9.70
CA CYS A 192 -15.84 6.59 -8.36
C CYS A 192 -15.51 5.23 -7.77
N PHE A 193 -14.92 5.24 -6.58
CA PHE A 193 -14.47 4.05 -5.89
C PHE A 193 -15.43 3.72 -4.75
N CYS A 194 -15.87 2.47 -4.71
CA CYS A 194 -16.56 1.91 -3.56
C CYS A 194 -15.50 1.59 -2.50
N THR A 195 -15.63 2.14 -1.29
CA THR A 195 -14.71 1.89 -0.16
C THR A 195 -14.73 0.42 0.26
N ALA A 196 -13.77 0.03 1.11
CA ALA A 196 -13.84 -1.24 1.82
C ALA A 196 -15.12 -1.36 2.65
N ILE A 197 -15.90 -2.40 2.37
CA ILE A 197 -17.12 -2.81 3.08
C ILE A 197 -17.11 -4.32 3.32
N SER A 198 -18.12 -4.85 4.02
CA SER A 198 -18.10 -6.24 4.47
C SER A 198 -18.16 -7.23 3.30
N TRP A 199 -17.24 -8.18 3.28
CA TRP A 199 -17.20 -9.29 2.32
C TRP A 199 -17.66 -10.60 2.98
N ASN A 200 -18.49 -11.37 2.28
CA ASN A 200 -18.91 -12.71 2.70
C ASN A 200 -18.51 -13.74 1.65
N ALA A 201 -17.40 -14.44 1.87
CA ALA A 201 -16.89 -15.42 0.92
C ALA A 201 -17.79 -16.67 0.77
N ARG A 202 -18.62 -17.00 1.77
CA ARG A 202 -19.50 -18.17 1.73
C ARG A 202 -20.76 -17.90 0.92
N ASP A 203 -21.28 -16.68 1.01
CA ASP A 203 -22.46 -16.23 0.29
C ASP A 203 -22.23 -14.78 -0.19
N PRO A 204 -21.57 -14.58 -1.35
CA PRO A 204 -21.24 -13.26 -1.87
C PRO A 204 -22.43 -12.31 -2.00
N MET A 205 -23.63 -12.84 -2.25
CA MET A 205 -24.85 -12.04 -2.37
C MET A 205 -25.33 -11.45 -1.04
N LYS A 206 -24.81 -11.96 0.09
CA LYS A 206 -25.00 -11.37 1.43
C LYS A 206 -23.87 -10.44 1.86
N SER A 207 -22.95 -10.10 0.96
CA SER A 207 -21.93 -9.08 1.22
C SER A 207 -22.51 -7.66 1.06
N ASP A 208 -21.89 -6.69 1.71
CA ASP A 208 -22.27 -5.28 1.55
C ASP A 208 -22.02 -4.83 0.08
N TYR A 209 -20.98 -5.37 -0.57
CA TYR A 209 -20.70 -5.12 -1.99
C TYR A 209 -21.85 -5.53 -2.90
N ALA A 210 -22.50 -6.67 -2.63
CA ALA A 210 -23.66 -7.10 -3.41
C ALA A 210 -24.78 -6.06 -3.37
N MET A 211 -24.96 -5.39 -2.23
CA MET A 211 -26.02 -4.39 -2.08
C MET A 211 -25.75 -3.12 -2.89
N VAL A 212 -24.50 -2.67 -2.93
CA VAL A 212 -24.08 -1.58 -3.82
C VAL A 212 -24.26 -1.98 -5.29
N LEU A 213 -23.78 -3.17 -5.68
CA LEU A 213 -23.81 -3.64 -7.07
C LEU A 213 -25.23 -3.89 -7.59
N GLU A 214 -26.11 -4.49 -6.77
CA GLU A 214 -27.52 -4.69 -7.12
C GLU A 214 -28.27 -3.35 -7.20
N LYS A 215 -27.95 -2.37 -6.35
CA LYS A 215 -28.48 -1.00 -6.49
C LYS A 215 -28.07 -0.40 -7.82
N LEU A 216 -26.77 -0.39 -8.14
CA LEU A 216 -26.28 0.14 -9.43
C LEU A 216 -26.90 -0.58 -10.63
N LYS A 217 -27.03 -1.91 -10.57
CA LYS A 217 -27.67 -2.71 -11.62
C LYS A 217 -29.14 -2.35 -11.79
N LYS A 218 -29.90 -2.24 -10.70
CA LYS A 218 -31.32 -1.89 -10.71
C LYS A 218 -31.57 -0.49 -11.30
N GLU A 219 -30.67 0.45 -11.01
CA GLU A 219 -30.73 1.83 -11.53
C GLU A 219 -30.10 1.97 -12.94
N ASN A 220 -29.64 0.87 -13.55
CA ASN A 220 -28.92 0.85 -14.83
C ASN A 220 -27.71 1.81 -14.84
N ALA A 221 -26.94 1.80 -13.75
CA ALA A 221 -25.88 2.76 -13.45
C ALA A 221 -24.55 2.08 -13.06
N LEU A 222 -24.27 0.89 -13.60
CA LEU A 222 -23.01 0.17 -13.33
C LEU A 222 -21.78 0.98 -13.77
N ASP A 223 -21.90 1.83 -14.79
CA ASP A 223 -20.84 2.73 -15.27
C ASP A 223 -20.39 3.78 -14.24
N LEU A 224 -21.16 4.00 -13.16
CA LEU A 224 -20.75 4.83 -12.04
C LEU A 224 -19.59 4.21 -11.25
N GLY A 225 -19.54 2.88 -11.12
CA GLY A 225 -18.48 2.18 -10.38
C GLY A 225 -17.17 2.07 -11.17
N SER A 226 -16.02 2.16 -10.49
CA SER A 226 -14.71 1.94 -11.11
C SER A 226 -13.87 0.89 -10.36
N TYR A 227 -13.51 1.17 -9.11
CA TYR A 227 -12.83 0.22 -8.23
C TYR A 227 -13.66 -0.10 -6.99
N PHE A 228 -13.54 -1.34 -6.52
CA PHE A 228 -14.13 -1.83 -5.28
C PHE A 228 -13.01 -2.18 -4.31
N LEU A 229 -12.83 -1.33 -3.31
CA LEU A 229 -11.68 -1.36 -2.43
C LEU A 229 -11.85 -2.41 -1.36
N TYR A 230 -10.74 -2.90 -0.81
CA TYR A 230 -10.72 -3.77 0.36
C TYR A 230 -9.54 -3.41 1.26
N HIS A 231 -9.69 -3.54 2.58
CA HIS A 231 -8.67 -3.21 3.60
C HIS A 231 -8.26 -4.47 4.39
N PRO A 232 -7.36 -5.28 3.84
CA PRO A 232 -7.09 -6.66 4.29
C PRO A 232 -6.04 -6.73 5.42
N TYR A 233 -6.29 -6.06 6.54
CA TYR A 233 -5.38 -6.12 7.68
C TYR A 233 -5.28 -7.55 8.23
N SER A 234 -4.07 -8.13 8.18
CA SER A 234 -3.79 -9.49 8.63
C SER A 234 -2.33 -9.62 9.08
N PRO A 235 -2.02 -10.42 10.10
CA PRO A 235 -0.64 -10.65 10.52
C PRO A 235 0.23 -11.26 9.42
N VAL A 236 -0.34 -12.10 8.57
CA VAL A 236 0.33 -12.65 7.38
C VAL A 236 -0.14 -11.85 6.16
N PRO A 237 0.73 -11.06 5.50
CA PRO A 237 0.35 -10.20 4.37
C PRO A 237 -0.45 -10.92 3.27
N GLU A 238 -0.10 -12.17 3.02
CA GLU A 238 -0.60 -13.00 1.93
C GLU A 238 -1.94 -13.67 2.24
N ALA A 239 -2.34 -13.75 3.52
CA ALA A 239 -3.49 -14.55 3.94
C ALA A 239 -4.81 -14.10 3.29
N SER A 240 -4.92 -12.82 2.95
CA SER A 240 -6.14 -12.22 2.38
C SER A 240 -6.43 -12.62 0.92
N TYR A 241 -5.45 -13.08 0.15
CA TYR A 241 -5.64 -13.22 -1.29
C TYR A 241 -6.70 -14.25 -1.67
N GLY A 242 -6.60 -15.47 -1.13
CA GLY A 242 -7.47 -16.58 -1.52
C GLY A 242 -8.91 -16.50 -1.00
N HIS A 243 -9.14 -15.81 0.13
CA HIS A 243 -10.48 -15.76 0.76
C HIS A 243 -11.18 -14.41 0.59
N LEU A 244 -10.44 -13.34 0.27
CA LEU A 244 -10.98 -11.99 0.12
C LEU A 244 -10.68 -11.42 -1.28
N ALA A 245 -9.42 -11.17 -1.62
CA ALA A 245 -9.09 -10.40 -2.82
C ALA A 245 -9.53 -11.08 -4.13
N GLU A 246 -9.13 -12.33 -4.35
CA GLU A 246 -9.44 -13.05 -5.60
C GLU A 246 -10.94 -13.37 -5.73
N PRO A 247 -11.64 -13.84 -4.66
CA PRO A 247 -13.10 -14.00 -4.70
C PRO A 247 -13.86 -12.70 -4.92
N LEU A 248 -13.47 -11.60 -4.25
CA LEU A 248 -14.11 -10.29 -4.43
C LEU A 248 -13.91 -9.78 -5.86
N ARG A 249 -12.69 -9.86 -6.41
CA ARG A 249 -12.42 -9.50 -7.80
C ARG A 249 -13.30 -10.26 -8.77
N LYS A 250 -13.39 -11.59 -8.60
CA LYS A 250 -14.25 -12.43 -9.43
C LYS A 250 -15.72 -12.00 -9.33
N PHE A 251 -16.18 -11.69 -8.12
CA PHE A 251 -17.55 -11.25 -7.87
C PHE A 251 -17.88 -9.93 -8.56
N VAL A 252 -17.07 -8.87 -8.37
CA VAL A 252 -17.33 -7.56 -8.98
C VAL A 252 -17.23 -7.63 -10.51
N LYS A 253 -16.27 -8.40 -11.06
CA LYS A 253 -16.18 -8.63 -12.52
C LYS A 253 -17.38 -9.38 -13.10
N GLY A 254 -18.12 -10.12 -12.27
CA GLY A 254 -19.38 -10.75 -12.66
C GLY A 254 -20.50 -9.75 -12.96
N TYR A 255 -20.42 -8.52 -12.44
CA TYR A 255 -21.36 -7.44 -12.76
C TYR A 255 -20.93 -6.62 -13.97
N SER A 256 -19.63 -6.36 -14.12
CA SER A 256 -19.07 -5.64 -15.27
C SER A 256 -17.61 -6.02 -15.47
N ALA A 257 -17.23 -6.32 -16.72
CA ALA A 257 -15.83 -6.63 -17.05
C ALA A 257 -14.87 -5.46 -16.78
N ASN A 258 -15.39 -4.22 -16.77
CA ASN A 258 -14.64 -3.00 -16.50
C ASN A 258 -14.34 -2.80 -15.00
N PHE A 259 -15.03 -3.51 -14.11
CA PHE A 259 -14.77 -3.42 -12.67
C PHE A 259 -13.50 -4.14 -12.29
N ASP A 260 -12.84 -3.63 -11.26
CA ASP A 260 -11.74 -4.32 -10.60
C ASP A 260 -11.71 -3.94 -9.11
N ILE A 261 -10.77 -4.55 -8.40
CA ILE A 261 -10.49 -4.25 -6.99
C ILE A 261 -9.23 -3.41 -6.87
N MET A 262 -9.12 -2.73 -5.73
CA MET A 262 -7.93 -2.01 -5.30
C MET A 262 -7.71 -2.28 -3.82
N GLN A 263 -6.47 -2.49 -3.40
CA GLN A 263 -6.12 -2.45 -1.99
C GLN A 263 -6.06 -0.97 -1.58
N GLY A 264 -7.11 -0.51 -0.89
CA GLY A 264 -7.33 0.92 -0.62
C GLY A 264 -6.56 1.47 0.59
N GLU A 265 -6.34 0.62 1.59
CA GLU A 265 -5.64 0.95 2.82
C GLU A 265 -5.15 -0.33 3.50
N VAL A 266 -3.84 -0.47 3.75
CA VAL A 266 -3.26 -1.57 4.53
C VAL A 266 -1.80 -1.27 4.87
N GLY A 267 -1.34 -1.76 6.01
CA GLY A 267 0.04 -1.64 6.43
C GLY A 267 0.30 -2.49 7.65
N CYS A 268 1.39 -2.21 8.36
CA CYS A 268 1.78 -2.89 9.58
C CYS A 268 2.22 -1.86 10.63
N PRO A 269 1.83 -2.00 11.92
CA PRO A 269 2.39 -1.19 12.99
C PRO A 269 3.92 -1.39 13.11
N SER A 270 4.61 -0.45 13.74
CA SER A 270 6.03 -0.58 14.08
C SER A 270 6.29 -0.91 15.56
N GLN A 271 5.24 -1.06 16.36
CA GLN A 271 5.28 -1.34 17.79
C GLN A 271 4.00 -2.05 18.21
N LEU A 272 3.95 -2.58 19.44
CA LEU A 272 2.72 -3.06 20.03
C LEU A 272 1.70 -1.92 20.14
N GLU A 273 0.56 -2.09 19.51
CA GLU A 273 -0.57 -1.16 19.58
C GLU A 273 -1.74 -1.78 20.34
N PHE A 274 -2.55 -0.92 20.95
CA PHE A 274 -3.72 -1.30 21.75
C PHE A 274 -5.05 -0.86 21.14
N GLY A 275 -5.03 -0.25 19.95
CA GLY A 275 -6.22 0.13 19.19
C GLY A 275 -6.01 -0.01 17.69
N HIS A 276 -7.08 0.11 16.91
CA HIS A 276 -7.09 -0.02 15.44
C HIS A 276 -6.67 -1.40 14.91
N ALA A 277 -6.43 -1.50 13.60
CA ALA A 277 -6.08 -2.74 12.94
C ALA A 277 -4.75 -3.32 13.46
N MET A 278 -4.67 -4.66 13.56
CA MET A 278 -3.47 -5.39 13.98
C MET A 278 -2.98 -5.08 15.42
N ASN A 279 -3.86 -4.52 16.27
CA ASN A 279 -3.61 -4.34 17.70
C ASN A 279 -3.47 -5.67 18.46
N GLY A 280 -2.86 -5.62 19.65
CA GLY A 280 -2.65 -6.80 20.51
C GLY A 280 -1.57 -7.75 19.99
N ILE A 281 -0.83 -7.34 18.97
CA ILE A 281 0.22 -8.11 18.31
C ILE A 281 1.51 -7.30 18.41
N GLU A 282 2.59 -7.93 18.86
CA GLU A 282 3.90 -7.29 18.88
C GLU A 282 4.45 -7.13 17.46
N TRP A 283 4.88 -5.91 17.16
CA TRP A 283 5.52 -5.50 15.92
C TRP A 283 6.77 -4.68 16.22
N THR A 284 7.67 -4.60 15.25
CA THR A 284 8.82 -3.70 15.28
C THR A 284 9.00 -3.05 13.90
N GLU A 285 9.93 -2.10 13.81
CA GLU A 285 10.35 -1.57 12.52
C GLU A 285 10.95 -2.63 11.56
N TYR A 286 11.46 -3.76 12.07
CA TYR A 286 11.93 -4.87 11.24
C TYR A 286 10.77 -5.60 10.59
N SER A 287 9.82 -6.09 11.39
CA SER A 287 8.65 -6.81 10.89
C SER A 287 7.74 -5.91 10.05
N GLN A 288 7.64 -4.61 10.34
CA GLN A 288 6.93 -3.65 9.50
C GLN A 288 7.51 -3.59 8.08
N ALA A 289 8.83 -3.43 7.93
CA ALA A 289 9.47 -3.32 6.62
C ALA A 289 9.27 -4.59 5.79
N LYS A 290 9.43 -5.76 6.43
CA LYS A 290 9.19 -7.06 5.80
C LYS A 290 7.73 -7.23 5.37
N TRP A 291 6.80 -6.88 6.26
CA TRP A 291 5.36 -6.98 6.01
C TRP A 291 4.96 -6.14 4.79
N ASN A 292 5.37 -4.87 4.75
CA ASN A 292 5.05 -3.96 3.65
C ASN A 292 5.63 -4.44 2.31
N LEU A 293 6.87 -4.96 2.28
CA LEU A 293 7.45 -5.52 1.06
C LEU A 293 6.68 -6.74 0.54
N ARG A 294 6.43 -7.72 1.42
CA ARG A 294 5.68 -8.93 1.05
C ARG A 294 4.29 -8.58 0.53
N ARG A 295 3.63 -7.62 1.18
CA ARG A 295 2.33 -7.10 0.75
C ARG A 295 2.41 -6.51 -0.66
N ALA A 296 3.31 -5.55 -0.87
CA ALA A 296 3.44 -4.85 -2.14
C ALA A 296 3.76 -5.81 -3.30
N ILE A 297 4.71 -6.74 -3.10
CA ILE A 297 5.04 -7.73 -4.13
C ILE A 297 3.84 -8.64 -4.41
N GLY A 298 3.11 -9.07 -3.37
CA GLY A 298 1.91 -9.90 -3.52
C GLY A 298 0.76 -9.23 -4.26
N ASP A 299 0.54 -7.93 -4.05
CA ASP A 299 -0.47 -7.13 -4.76
C ASP A 299 -0.04 -6.92 -6.22
N SER A 300 1.24 -6.59 -6.45
CA SER A 300 1.82 -6.46 -7.81
C SER A 300 1.70 -7.75 -8.61
N ALA A 301 1.98 -8.91 -7.99
CA ALA A 301 1.86 -10.23 -8.60
C ALA A 301 0.44 -10.52 -9.13
N ARG A 302 -0.56 -9.82 -8.59
CA ARG A 302 -1.98 -9.92 -8.94
C ARG A 302 -2.46 -8.72 -9.74
N SER A 303 -1.58 -7.81 -10.15
CA SER A 303 -1.98 -6.55 -10.79
C SER A 303 -3.01 -5.75 -9.98
N ILE A 304 -2.96 -5.80 -8.64
CA ILE A 304 -3.86 -5.04 -7.77
C ILE A 304 -3.19 -3.67 -7.47
N PRO A 305 -3.82 -2.53 -7.79
CA PRO A 305 -3.38 -1.23 -7.29
C PRO A 305 -3.40 -1.22 -5.77
N SER A 306 -2.41 -0.60 -5.14
CA SER A 306 -2.16 -0.74 -3.71
C SER A 306 -1.74 0.58 -3.08
N SER A 307 -2.30 0.84 -1.90
CA SER A 307 -2.04 2.00 -1.07
C SER A 307 -1.50 1.58 0.29
N VAL A 308 -0.23 1.91 0.57
CA VAL A 308 0.37 1.63 1.88
C VAL A 308 -0.13 2.65 2.90
N PHE A 309 -0.71 2.15 4.00
CA PHE A 309 -1.11 2.95 5.14
C PHE A 309 0.04 2.98 6.14
N THR A 310 0.68 4.13 6.40
CA THR A 310 0.47 5.47 5.82
C THR A 310 1.81 6.22 5.75
N MET A 311 1.86 7.46 5.24
CA MET A 311 3.13 8.16 5.07
C MET A 311 3.84 8.47 6.40
N ILE A 312 3.11 8.95 7.42
CA ILE A 312 3.64 9.39 8.72
C ILE A 312 2.85 8.78 9.88
N ASP A 313 3.51 8.56 11.02
CA ASP A 313 2.80 8.17 12.25
C ASP A 313 1.68 9.17 12.60
N LEU A 314 0.53 8.64 13.02
CA LEU A 314 -0.67 9.42 13.27
C LEU A 314 -0.91 9.64 14.76
N LYS A 315 -0.96 10.90 15.19
CA LYS A 315 -1.24 11.28 16.58
C LYS A 315 -2.75 11.32 16.83
N TYR A 316 -3.31 10.16 17.18
CA TYR A 316 -4.65 10.07 17.75
C TYR A 316 -4.69 10.71 19.15
N THR A 317 -5.89 11.01 19.65
CA THR A 317 -6.07 11.57 21.00
C THR A 317 -5.55 10.63 22.08
N PHE A 318 -5.66 9.32 21.89
CA PHE A 318 -5.31 8.30 22.88
C PHE A 318 -3.99 7.56 22.59
N MET A 319 -3.41 7.67 21.38
CA MET A 319 -2.17 6.97 21.03
C MET A 319 -1.39 7.68 19.92
N LEU A 320 -0.14 7.28 19.72
CA LEU A 320 0.62 7.59 18.51
C LEU A 320 0.69 6.30 17.68
N GLN A 321 -0.13 6.23 16.63
CA GLN A 321 -0.21 5.10 15.74
C GLN A 321 1.02 5.07 14.83
N SER A 322 1.60 3.89 14.70
CA SER A 322 2.96 3.64 14.22
C SER A 322 3.05 2.99 12.84
N PHE A 323 1.98 3.10 12.05
CA PHE A 323 1.92 2.60 10.68
C PHE A 323 2.71 3.46 9.68
N GLY A 324 3.18 4.64 10.10
CA GLY A 324 3.89 5.57 9.23
C GLY A 324 5.14 4.95 8.61
N LEU A 325 5.36 5.16 7.30
CA LEU A 325 6.66 4.95 6.68
C LEU A 325 7.73 5.85 7.32
N VAL A 326 7.32 7.01 7.87
CA VAL A 326 8.19 7.90 8.64
C VAL A 326 7.69 8.05 10.07
N ARG A 327 8.64 8.15 11.00
CA ARG A 327 8.39 8.37 12.42
C ARG A 327 8.02 9.83 12.66
N SER A 328 6.98 10.06 13.45
CA SER A 328 6.69 11.37 14.04
C SER A 328 6.80 11.35 15.56
N ASN A 329 6.97 12.51 16.19
CA ASN A 329 6.86 12.65 17.64
C ASN A 329 5.42 12.99 18.06
N LEU A 330 5.18 13.19 19.36
CA LEU A 330 3.84 13.54 19.87
C LEU A 330 3.35 14.93 19.41
N LEU A 331 4.25 15.76 18.88
CA LEU A 331 3.96 17.07 18.28
C LEU A 331 3.70 16.97 16.77
N LYS A 332 3.65 15.76 16.20
CA LYS A 332 3.47 15.48 14.75
C LYS A 332 4.65 15.93 13.89
N GLU A 333 5.81 16.19 14.50
CA GLU A 333 7.03 16.57 13.78
C GLU A 333 7.74 15.32 13.26
N PHE A 334 8.28 15.39 12.04
CA PHE A 334 9.12 14.32 11.48
C PHE A 334 10.39 14.10 12.31
N VAL A 335 10.69 12.82 12.59
CA VAL A 335 11.88 12.41 13.35
C VAL A 335 12.88 11.71 12.44
N TYR A 336 12.47 10.65 11.75
CA TYR A 336 13.30 9.92 10.79
C TYR A 336 12.47 9.07 9.85
N ARG A 337 13.07 8.66 8.73
CA ARG A 337 12.50 7.64 7.84
C ARG A 337 12.70 6.26 8.45
N ARG A 338 11.64 5.44 8.49
CA ARG A 338 11.75 4.06 8.97
C ARG A 338 12.31 3.15 7.88
N PRO A 339 12.79 1.94 8.22
CA PRO A 339 13.20 0.96 7.21
C PRO A 339 12.13 0.66 6.15
N SER A 340 10.84 0.72 6.54
CA SER A 340 9.71 0.58 5.63
C SER A 340 9.67 1.66 4.54
N TRP A 341 10.09 2.90 4.81
CA TRP A 341 10.22 3.95 3.79
C TRP A 341 11.23 3.57 2.71
N TYR A 342 12.41 3.08 3.11
CA TYR A 342 13.46 2.67 2.17
C TYR A 342 13.03 1.45 1.35
N ALA A 343 12.41 0.47 2.01
CA ALA A 343 11.82 -0.70 1.38
C ALA A 343 10.80 -0.32 0.30
N MET A 344 9.87 0.58 0.61
CA MET A 344 8.87 1.04 -0.36
C MET A 344 9.50 1.86 -1.48
N SER A 345 10.51 2.70 -1.21
CA SER A 345 11.24 3.43 -2.25
C SER A 345 11.94 2.48 -3.24
N ASN A 346 12.54 1.38 -2.77
CA ASN A 346 13.13 0.35 -3.64
C ASN A 346 12.06 -0.33 -4.51
N ILE A 347 10.90 -0.67 -3.93
CA ILE A 347 9.79 -1.29 -4.68
C ILE A 347 9.22 -0.33 -5.72
N TYR A 348 8.86 0.88 -5.35
CA TYR A 348 8.26 1.84 -6.29
C TYR A 348 9.21 2.22 -7.43
N SER A 349 10.53 2.24 -7.14
CA SER A 349 11.55 2.46 -8.15
C SER A 349 11.71 1.29 -9.12
N LEU A 350 11.33 0.07 -8.75
CA LEU A 350 11.45 -1.12 -9.59
C LEU A 350 10.12 -1.52 -10.26
N PHE A 351 8.99 -1.18 -9.64
CA PHE A 351 7.64 -1.60 -10.04
C PHE A 351 6.83 -0.43 -10.61
N ASP A 352 7.26 0.13 -11.74
CA ASP A 352 6.38 0.97 -12.56
C ASP A 352 5.57 0.10 -13.55
N ASP A 353 4.85 0.74 -14.48
CA ASP A 353 4.04 0.02 -15.47
C ASP A 353 4.84 -0.86 -16.46
N GLU A 354 6.18 -0.79 -16.45
CA GLU A 354 7.05 -1.65 -17.27
C GLU A 354 7.39 -2.99 -16.58
N THR A 355 7.05 -3.12 -15.29
CA THR A 355 7.24 -4.36 -14.54
C THR A 355 5.93 -5.12 -14.48
N LEU A 356 5.82 -6.18 -15.27
CA LEU A 356 4.59 -6.94 -15.44
C LEU A 356 4.65 -8.25 -14.67
N PRO A 357 3.58 -8.65 -13.95
CA PRO A 357 3.53 -9.93 -13.27
C PRO A 357 3.54 -11.07 -14.27
N GLN A 358 4.30 -12.13 -13.95
CA GLN A 358 4.40 -13.32 -14.78
C GLN A 358 3.80 -14.53 -14.07
N LYS A 359 4.27 -14.84 -12.87
CA LYS A 359 3.86 -16.05 -12.14
C LYS A 359 4.07 -15.88 -10.64
N ASN A 360 3.19 -16.45 -9.84
CA ASN A 360 3.31 -16.52 -8.39
C ASN A 360 3.24 -17.99 -7.95
N LEU A 361 4.19 -18.42 -7.14
CA LEU A 361 4.36 -19.81 -6.70
C LEU A 361 4.73 -19.88 -5.22
N VAL A 362 4.45 -21.03 -4.63
CA VAL A 362 4.99 -21.43 -3.33
C VAL A 362 5.79 -22.71 -3.54
N LEU A 363 7.09 -22.65 -3.28
CA LEU A 363 8.00 -23.78 -3.36
C LEU A 363 8.10 -24.45 -1.99
N LYS A 364 7.86 -25.76 -1.96
CA LYS A 364 7.94 -26.57 -0.73
C LYS A 364 9.15 -27.50 -0.68
N ASN A 365 9.74 -27.76 -1.85
CA ASN A 365 10.82 -28.72 -2.04
C ASN A 365 12.08 -27.96 -2.45
N PHE A 366 12.89 -27.61 -1.47
CA PHE A 366 14.24 -27.05 -1.64
C PHE A 366 15.12 -27.56 -0.50
N ALA A 367 16.42 -27.65 -0.74
CA ALA A 367 17.34 -28.13 0.29
C ALA A 367 17.73 -26.98 1.22
N ILE A 368 17.57 -27.17 2.53
CA ILE A 368 18.11 -26.27 3.56
C ILE A 368 19.43 -26.88 4.02
N GLN A 369 20.53 -26.26 3.64
CA GLN A 369 21.88 -26.71 3.98
C GLN A 369 22.27 -26.33 5.41
N LYS A 370 21.81 -25.16 5.85
CA LYS A 370 22.04 -24.68 7.22
C LYS A 370 20.90 -23.80 7.67
N ARG A 371 20.44 -24.01 8.90
CA ARG A 371 19.48 -23.12 9.56
C ARG A 371 20.20 -22.06 10.37
N ALA A 372 19.64 -20.86 10.37
CA ALA A 372 20.11 -19.79 11.22
C ALA A 372 19.84 -20.09 12.71
N ASP A 373 18.68 -20.68 13.04
CA ASP A 373 18.42 -21.26 14.35
C ASP A 373 18.41 -22.79 14.22
N PRO A 374 19.44 -23.50 14.72
CA PRO A 374 19.50 -24.96 14.66
C PRO A 374 18.35 -25.67 15.40
N ARG A 375 17.61 -24.96 16.26
CA ARG A 375 16.46 -25.50 16.99
C ARG A 375 15.17 -25.43 16.17
N ASP A 376 15.14 -24.63 15.11
CA ASP A 376 14.00 -24.59 14.20
C ASP A 376 13.99 -25.85 13.35
N GLN A 377 12.95 -26.66 13.49
CA GLN A 377 12.77 -27.89 12.71
C GLN A 377 11.57 -27.80 11.78
N LYS A 378 10.90 -26.64 11.72
CA LYS A 378 9.69 -26.48 10.92
C LYS A 378 10.02 -26.40 9.42
N PRO A 379 9.19 -26.99 8.56
CA PRO A 379 9.34 -26.78 7.12
C PRO A 379 9.06 -25.30 6.79
N HIS A 380 9.75 -24.78 5.77
CA HIS A 380 9.50 -23.46 5.22
C HIS A 380 8.73 -23.57 3.91
N ASP A 381 7.78 -22.65 3.71
CA ASP A 381 7.15 -22.42 2.41
C ASP A 381 7.84 -21.20 1.79
N LEU A 382 8.47 -21.37 0.63
CA LEU A 382 9.22 -20.30 -0.04
C LEU A 382 8.35 -19.68 -1.14
N ALA A 383 7.89 -18.45 -0.92
CA ALA A 383 7.26 -17.68 -1.99
C ALA A 383 8.27 -17.48 -3.14
N CYS A 384 7.78 -17.60 -4.38
CA CYS A 384 8.55 -17.36 -5.59
C CYS A 384 7.66 -16.57 -6.55
N THR A 385 7.91 -15.28 -6.64
CA THR A 385 7.13 -14.37 -7.49
C THR A 385 7.99 -13.84 -8.63
N LEU A 386 7.53 -14.04 -9.85
CA LEU A 386 8.21 -13.68 -11.08
C LEU A 386 7.52 -12.49 -11.76
N PHE A 387 8.35 -11.56 -12.24
CA PHE A 387 7.95 -10.43 -13.06
C PHE A 387 8.84 -10.33 -14.28
N THR A 388 8.32 -9.75 -15.35
CA THR A 388 9.11 -9.37 -16.53
C THR A 388 9.29 -7.86 -16.55
N ARG A 389 10.53 -7.41 -16.77
CA ARG A 389 10.89 -6.01 -16.97
C ARG A 389 11.92 -5.89 -18.09
N HIS A 390 11.62 -5.12 -19.13
CA HIS A 390 12.47 -4.97 -20.33
C HIS A 390 12.96 -6.32 -20.91
N GLY A 391 12.07 -7.32 -20.96
CA GLY A 391 12.38 -8.66 -21.45
C GLY A 391 13.23 -9.54 -20.52
N LYS A 392 13.58 -9.05 -19.31
CA LYS A 392 14.34 -9.80 -18.30
C LYS A 392 13.43 -10.20 -17.13
N THR A 393 13.73 -11.33 -16.53
CA THR A 393 12.98 -11.86 -15.39
C THR A 393 13.51 -11.32 -14.06
N LEU A 394 12.61 -10.80 -13.23
CA LEU A 394 12.84 -10.49 -11.82
C LEU A 394 12.24 -11.61 -10.97
N ARG A 395 12.99 -12.14 -10.00
CA ARG A 395 12.50 -13.20 -9.10
C ARG A 395 12.61 -12.79 -7.66
N PHE A 396 11.48 -12.78 -6.96
CA PHE A 396 11.42 -12.47 -5.55
C PHE A 396 11.16 -13.72 -4.75
N TYR A 397 11.93 -13.88 -3.67
CA TYR A 397 11.86 -15.02 -2.76
C TYR A 397 11.76 -14.57 -1.30
N TRP A 398 10.97 -15.27 -0.49
CA TRP A 398 10.94 -15.12 0.97
C TRP A 398 10.19 -16.28 1.62
N PHE A 399 10.50 -16.60 2.87
CA PHE A 399 9.69 -17.52 3.67
C PHE A 399 8.33 -16.89 4.01
N CYS A 400 7.24 -17.55 3.63
CA CYS A 400 5.89 -16.98 3.61
C CYS A 400 4.87 -17.74 4.46
N GLU A 401 5.28 -18.77 5.21
CA GLU A 401 4.37 -19.58 6.04
C GLU A 401 3.82 -18.84 7.26
N ALA A 402 4.47 -17.76 7.68
CA ALA A 402 4.15 -17.07 8.92
C ALA A 402 4.29 -15.55 8.83
N ARG A 403 3.76 -14.88 9.86
CA ARG A 403 3.95 -13.45 10.10
C ARG A 403 5.45 -13.13 10.08
N PRO A 404 5.88 -12.05 9.40
CA PRO A 404 7.27 -11.61 9.46
C PRO A 404 7.76 -11.43 10.89
N SER A 405 8.93 -12.00 11.18
CA SER A 405 9.64 -11.93 12.44
C SER A 405 10.63 -10.77 12.48
N ASP A 406 11.22 -10.51 13.64
CA ASP A 406 12.27 -9.50 13.80
C ASP A 406 13.69 -10.07 13.60
N ARG A 407 13.80 -11.33 13.16
CA ARG A 407 15.07 -12.02 12.92
C ARG A 407 15.86 -11.39 11.77
N LEU A 408 17.17 -11.30 11.90
CA LEU A 408 18.08 -10.72 10.90
C LEU A 408 19.14 -11.70 10.39
N ASP A 409 18.97 -12.97 10.74
CA ASP A 409 19.81 -14.09 10.35
C ASP A 409 19.17 -14.87 9.20
N PHE A 410 19.99 -15.64 8.49
CA PHE A 410 19.61 -16.30 7.23
C PHE A 410 19.79 -17.81 7.30
N ASP A 411 18.76 -18.54 6.88
CA ASP A 411 18.95 -19.93 6.46
C ASP A 411 19.75 -19.94 5.15
N GLN A 412 20.53 -20.99 4.93
CA GLN A 412 21.28 -21.22 3.69
C GLN A 412 20.58 -22.32 2.92
N ILE A 413 20.10 -22.00 1.73
CA ILE A 413 19.32 -22.93 0.90
C ILE A 413 20.00 -23.17 -0.45
N ASP A 414 19.74 -24.33 -1.03
CA ASP A 414 20.01 -24.54 -2.45
C ASP A 414 18.72 -24.27 -3.23
N LEU A 415 18.84 -23.40 -4.23
CA LEU A 415 17.71 -22.89 -5.00
C LEU A 415 17.89 -23.24 -6.48
N MET A 416 17.00 -24.07 -7.01
CA MET A 416 16.92 -24.34 -8.44
C MET A 416 16.24 -23.16 -9.16
N ILE A 417 16.93 -22.63 -10.18
CA ILE A 417 16.41 -21.61 -11.09
C ILE A 417 16.19 -22.25 -12.46
N PRO A 418 14.94 -22.32 -12.96
CA PRO A 418 14.59 -23.00 -14.20
C PRO A 418 14.88 -22.14 -15.44
N GLU A 419 15.97 -21.37 -15.40
CA GLU A 419 16.55 -20.66 -16.54
C GLU A 419 18.00 -20.33 -16.24
N ARG A 420 18.75 -19.92 -17.26
CA ARG A 420 20.10 -19.36 -17.06
C ARG A 420 20.02 -17.92 -16.59
N LEU A 421 20.88 -17.57 -15.65
CA LEU A 421 21.16 -16.19 -15.28
C LEU A 421 22.63 -15.87 -15.60
N ASP A 422 22.84 -14.81 -16.36
CA ASP A 422 24.16 -14.20 -16.49
C ASP A 422 24.44 -13.38 -15.24
N GLN A 423 25.64 -13.56 -14.65
CA GLN A 423 26.10 -12.90 -13.42
C GLN A 423 24.97 -12.65 -12.39
N PRO A 424 24.41 -13.72 -11.79
CA PRO A 424 23.27 -13.56 -10.89
C PRO A 424 23.67 -12.76 -9.65
N VAL A 425 22.76 -11.89 -9.22
CA VAL A 425 22.90 -11.07 -8.01
C VAL A 425 21.80 -11.39 -7.02
N TRP A 426 22.11 -11.22 -5.74
CA TRP A 426 21.16 -11.28 -4.63
C TRP A 426 20.96 -9.86 -4.09
N VAL A 427 19.71 -9.42 -3.95
CA VAL A 427 19.38 -8.06 -3.54
C VAL A 427 18.48 -8.10 -2.31
N ASP A 428 18.90 -7.43 -1.23
CA ASP A 428 18.04 -7.18 -0.08
C ASP A 428 17.11 -6.01 -0.40
N MET A 429 15.81 -6.30 -0.54
CA MET A 429 14.83 -5.28 -0.92
C MET A 429 14.51 -4.29 0.20
N ILE A 430 14.87 -4.57 1.46
CA ILE A 430 14.74 -3.57 2.54
C ILE A 430 15.80 -2.49 2.36
N THR A 431 17.07 -2.87 2.28
CA THR A 431 18.18 -1.90 2.25
C THR A 431 18.57 -1.43 0.86
N GLY A 432 18.12 -2.14 -0.18
CA GLY A 432 18.51 -1.96 -1.56
C GLY A 432 19.93 -2.42 -1.85
N ARG A 433 20.63 -3.07 -0.92
CA ARG A 433 22.00 -3.57 -1.12
C ARG A 433 22.01 -4.73 -2.11
N VAL A 434 22.94 -4.67 -3.06
CA VAL A 434 23.12 -5.64 -4.13
C VAL A 434 24.41 -6.41 -3.87
N PHE A 435 24.35 -7.73 -3.95
CA PHE A 435 25.45 -8.63 -3.66
C PHE A 435 25.70 -9.55 -4.85
N ALA A 436 26.97 -9.79 -5.15
CA ALA A 436 27.37 -10.79 -6.14
C ALA A 436 27.22 -12.19 -5.55
N ILE A 437 26.64 -13.11 -6.32
CA ILE A 437 26.67 -14.53 -5.99
C ILE A 437 27.99 -15.12 -6.56
N PRO A 438 28.88 -15.68 -5.73
CA PRO A 438 30.13 -16.28 -6.20
C PRO A 438 29.91 -17.41 -7.19
N GLU A 439 30.75 -17.53 -8.23
CA GLU A 439 30.67 -18.65 -9.19
C GLU A 439 30.84 -20.02 -8.51
N THR A 440 31.53 -20.09 -7.37
CA THR A 440 31.63 -21.33 -6.56
C THR A 440 30.30 -21.77 -5.95
N GLN A 441 29.30 -20.88 -5.88
CA GLN A 441 27.94 -21.16 -5.44
C GLN A 441 26.98 -21.36 -6.62
N ILE A 442 27.45 -21.38 -7.87
CA ILE A 442 26.60 -21.53 -9.05
C ILE A 442 26.92 -22.85 -9.75
N ASP A 443 25.95 -23.74 -9.78
CA ASP A 443 26.02 -25.00 -10.52
C ASP A 443 25.19 -24.86 -11.80
N ARG A 444 25.87 -24.66 -12.94
CA ARG A 444 25.23 -24.36 -14.23
C ARG A 444 24.90 -25.66 -14.96
N GLN A 445 23.65 -25.76 -15.39
CA GLN A 445 23.13 -26.86 -16.20
C GLN A 445 22.83 -26.35 -17.62
N GLU A 446 22.36 -27.24 -18.51
CA GLU A 446 22.10 -26.88 -19.91
C GLU A 446 21.08 -25.73 -20.03
N GLU A 447 19.93 -25.83 -19.35
CA GLU A 447 18.86 -24.81 -19.42
C GLU A 447 18.52 -24.17 -18.08
N SER A 448 19.20 -24.57 -17.01
CA SER A 448 18.91 -24.14 -15.63
C SER A 448 20.20 -23.91 -14.85
N LEU A 449 20.06 -23.47 -13.61
CA LEU A 449 21.16 -23.45 -12.65
C LEU A 449 20.65 -23.76 -11.24
N VAL A 450 21.56 -24.21 -10.38
CA VAL A 450 21.32 -24.31 -8.93
C VAL A 450 22.24 -23.33 -8.23
N LEU A 451 21.64 -22.43 -7.46
CA LEU A 451 22.37 -21.54 -6.57
C LEU A 451 22.51 -22.23 -5.22
N LYS A 452 23.75 -22.51 -4.79
CA LYS A 452 24.06 -23.28 -3.59
C LYS A 452 24.33 -22.37 -2.39
N ASN A 453 23.84 -22.75 -1.22
CA ASN A 453 24.04 -22.00 0.04
C ASN A 453 23.72 -20.51 -0.10
N ILE A 454 22.55 -20.19 -0.65
CA ILE A 454 22.07 -18.81 -0.76
C ILE A 454 21.36 -18.39 0.52
N PRO A 455 21.67 -17.20 1.07
CA PRO A 455 20.98 -16.66 2.23
C PRO A 455 19.51 -16.39 1.92
N MET A 456 18.64 -16.98 2.72
CA MET A 456 17.20 -16.81 2.65
C MET A 456 16.61 -16.57 4.03
N TRP A 457 15.55 -15.78 4.05
CA TRP A 457 14.87 -15.37 5.26
C TRP A 457 13.43 -14.95 4.91
N ASP A 458 12.77 -14.36 5.88
CA ASP A 458 11.36 -14.01 5.84
C ASP A 458 11.17 -12.55 5.34
N SER A 459 12.14 -12.00 4.62
CA SER A 459 11.99 -10.74 3.86
C SER A 459 12.21 -10.99 2.37
N PRO A 460 11.50 -10.28 1.49
CA PRO A 460 11.73 -10.39 0.05
C PRO A 460 13.16 -10.09 -0.36
N VAL A 461 13.77 -11.05 -1.06
CA VAL A 461 15.06 -10.92 -1.74
C VAL A 461 14.83 -11.03 -3.23
N LEU A 462 15.50 -10.18 -4.02
CA LEU A 462 15.47 -10.26 -5.48
C LEU A 462 16.70 -11.03 -5.97
N ILE A 463 16.47 -12.05 -6.80
CA ILE A 463 17.50 -12.74 -7.57
C ILE A 463 17.25 -12.51 -9.05
N THR A 464 18.21 -11.91 -9.73
CA THR A 464 18.15 -11.62 -11.18
C THR A 464 19.55 -11.48 -11.75
N THR A 465 19.66 -11.29 -13.05
CA THR A 465 20.92 -10.95 -13.73
C THR A 465 21.38 -9.54 -13.34
N ARG A 466 22.69 -9.35 -13.14
CA ARG A 466 23.30 -8.06 -12.77
C ARG A 466 22.84 -6.90 -13.64
N THR A 467 22.71 -7.10 -14.94
CA THR A 467 22.32 -6.05 -15.91
C THR A 467 20.82 -5.71 -15.89
N THR A 468 20.02 -6.36 -15.05
CA THR A 468 18.60 -6.02 -14.84
C THR A 468 18.42 -4.94 -13.77
N VAL A 469 19.38 -4.82 -12.85
CA VAL A 469 19.34 -3.83 -11.77
C VAL A 469 20.25 -2.65 -12.08
N MET A 470 19.69 -1.44 -11.96
CA MET A 470 20.47 -0.21 -11.99
C MET A 470 21.06 0.02 -10.59
N LEU A 471 22.37 0.15 -10.51
CA LEU A 471 23.00 0.57 -9.27
C LEU A 471 22.98 2.09 -9.21
N LYS A 472 22.94 2.64 -8.00
CA LYS A 472 23.32 4.03 -7.78
C LYS A 472 24.73 4.19 -8.33
N ASP A 473 24.93 5.18 -9.18
CA ASP A 473 26.27 5.59 -9.55
C ASP A 473 27.04 5.86 -8.25
N GLU A 474 28.26 5.35 -8.16
CA GLU A 474 29.21 5.79 -7.13
C GLU A 474 29.61 7.23 -7.47
N GLU A 475 28.71 8.19 -7.27
CA GLU A 475 29.05 9.62 -7.23
C GLU A 475 29.40 9.94 -5.77
N ARG A 476 30.70 10.11 -5.48
CA ARG A 476 31.46 11.38 -5.46
C ARG A 476 31.19 12.23 -4.23
#